data_AF-A0A0Q9RM85-F1
#
_entry.id   AF-A0A0Q9RM85-F1
#
_cell.length_a   1.000
_cell.length_b   1.000
_cell.length_c   1.000
_cell.angle_alpha   90.00
_cell.angle_beta   90.00
_cell.angle_gamma   90.00
#
_symmetry.space_group_name_H-M   'P 1'
#
loop_
_entity.id
_entity.type
_entity.pdbx_description
1 polymer ?
#
loop_
_entity_poly.entity_id
_entity_poly.type
_entity_poly.pdbx_seq_one_letter_code
_entity_poly.pdbx_strand_id
1 'polypeptide(L)'
;MDWAAHLDTVIVCVVLGAITGWFVPRVVARLPEPVPFAEEETDGEAHDDAGGETTAEPEEPKPLYADLAAAPHMATWTAGWSALVAGLIGARIGWDWPLLYLVPLVPIGVALGWVDLRTRLLPKLIVGPTYLLTVVLLLVCALAQGDADALIRAGIGWLVAGFVYWFLWRFTPGMGYGDVRLSGILGMALAYLGWAEFAVGTYAGFVIGVVGWIPLRVLRITSDRTFPFGPFMLVGAVVGVLWGADIGGYLADRQG
;
A
#
# COMPACT_ATOMS: atom_id res chain seq x y z
N MET A 1 -20.50 11.29 13.66
CA MET A 1 -19.36 10.57 14.27
C MET A 1 -19.04 11.25 15.59
N ASP A 2 -19.27 10.54 16.70
CA ASP A 2 -18.96 11.05 18.03
C ASP A 2 -17.53 10.62 18.40
N TRP A 3 -16.53 11.40 17.95
CA TRP A 3 -15.11 11.06 18.09
C TRP A 3 -14.67 10.89 19.55
N ALA A 4 -15.43 11.43 20.50
CA ALA A 4 -15.18 11.30 21.93
C ALA A 4 -15.55 9.90 22.49
N ALA A 5 -16.41 9.14 21.79
CA ALA A 5 -16.91 7.84 22.26
C ALA A 5 -15.86 6.71 22.19
N HIS A 6 -14.77 6.89 21.43
CA HIS A 6 -13.73 5.88 21.20
C HIS A 6 -12.34 6.34 21.67
N LEU A 7 -12.27 7.28 22.61
CA LEU A 7 -11.02 7.91 23.02
C LEU A 7 -9.98 6.90 23.53
N ASP A 8 -10.42 5.85 24.22
CA ASP A 8 -9.59 4.73 24.67
C ASP A 8 -9.01 3.93 23.50
N THR A 9 -9.85 3.59 22.50
CA THR A 9 -9.45 2.89 21.28
C THR A 9 -8.42 3.72 20.51
N VAL A 10 -8.68 5.02 20.36
CA VAL A 10 -7.79 5.96 19.67
C VAL A 10 -6.43 6.01 20.35
N ILE A 11 -6.39 6.16 21.68
CA ILE A 11 -5.12 6.17 22.42
C ILE A 11 -4.33 4.89 22.16
N VAL A 12 -4.98 3.73 22.26
CA VAL A 12 -4.30 2.44 22.03
C VAL A 12 -3.77 2.36 20.60
N CYS A 13 -4.57 2.70 19.60
CA CYS A 13 -4.14 2.68 18.19
C CYS A 13 -3.01 3.67 17.90
N VAL A 14 -3.06 4.88 18.46
CA VAL A 14 -1.98 5.88 18.35
C VAL A 14 -0.69 5.35 18.96
N VAL A 15 -0.75 4.77 20.17
CA VAL A 15 0.43 4.21 20.85
C VAL A 15 1.00 3.03 20.06
N LEU A 16 0.17 2.09 19.63
CA LEU A 16 0.60 0.94 18.83
C LEU A 16 1.19 1.38 17.48
N GLY A 17 0.54 2.32 16.80
CA GLY A 17 1.02 2.92 15.55
C GLY A 17 2.36 3.62 15.72
N ALA A 18 2.54 4.41 16.78
CA ALA A 18 3.80 5.09 17.09
C ALA A 18 4.92 4.08 17.37
N ILE A 19 4.67 3.08 18.22
CA ILE A 19 5.66 2.07 18.59
C ILE A 19 6.06 1.26 17.36
N THR A 20 5.09 0.69 16.64
CA THR A 20 5.38 -0.14 15.46
C THR A 20 6.02 0.67 14.34
N GLY A 21 5.55 1.90 14.09
CA GLY A 21 6.13 2.85 13.14
C GLY A 21 7.58 3.25 13.46
N TRP A 22 7.94 3.34 14.75
CA TRP A 22 9.31 3.60 15.19
C TRP A 22 10.28 2.45 14.85
N PHE A 23 9.78 1.21 14.78
CA PHE A 23 10.58 0.04 14.42
C PHE A 23 10.76 -0.14 12.90
N VAL A 24 9.96 0.54 12.07
CA VAL A 24 10.00 0.44 10.61
C VAL A 24 11.42 0.59 10.02
N PRO A 25 12.23 1.60 10.39
CA PRO A 25 13.58 1.76 9.82
C PRO A 25 14.48 0.55 10.08
N ARG A 26 14.31 -0.15 11.21
CA ARG A 26 15.08 -1.37 11.52
C ARG A 26 14.70 -2.55 10.65
N VAL A 27 13.45 -2.61 10.20
CA VAL A 27 12.98 -3.62 9.25
C VAL A 27 13.50 -3.30 7.86
N VAL A 28 13.43 -2.02 7.45
CA VAL A 28 13.93 -1.54 6.15
C VAL A 28 15.44 -1.73 6.04
N ALA A 29 16.21 -1.46 7.10
CA ALA A 29 17.66 -1.66 7.13
C ALA A 29 18.10 -3.13 7.00
N ARG A 30 17.20 -4.09 7.21
CA ARG A 30 17.48 -5.54 7.06
C ARG A 30 17.14 -6.07 5.67
N LEU A 31 16.61 -5.22 4.78
CA LEU A 31 16.32 -5.64 3.43
C LEU A 31 17.62 -5.83 2.66
N PRO A 32 17.77 -6.95 1.93
CA PRO A 32 18.89 -7.13 1.03
C PRO A 32 18.86 -6.04 -0.05
N GLU A 33 20.05 -5.59 -0.45
CA GLU A 33 20.21 -4.55 -1.46
C GLU A 33 19.57 -4.97 -2.79
N PRO A 34 19.00 -4.02 -3.56
CA PRO A 34 18.38 -4.35 -4.82
C PRO A 34 19.48 -4.72 -5.82
N VAL A 35 19.52 -5.99 -6.21
CA VAL A 35 20.40 -6.47 -7.28
C VAL A 35 20.05 -5.71 -8.57
N PRO A 36 21.03 -5.21 -9.34
CA PRO A 36 20.78 -4.63 -10.64
C PRO A 36 20.03 -5.64 -11.54
N PHE A 37 18.98 -5.20 -12.21
CA PHE A 37 18.11 -6.00 -13.08
C PHE A 37 18.81 -6.65 -14.30
N ALA A 38 20.14 -6.58 -14.39
CA ALA A 38 20.88 -7.12 -15.53
C ALA A 38 20.98 -8.66 -15.53
N GLU A 39 20.77 -9.34 -14.40
CA GLU A 39 21.10 -10.78 -14.31
C GLU A 39 19.92 -11.75 -14.13
N GLU A 40 18.69 -11.31 -13.80
CA GLU A 40 17.59 -12.26 -13.48
C GLU A 40 16.57 -12.54 -14.61
N GLU A 41 16.64 -11.89 -15.78
CA GLU A 41 15.71 -12.16 -16.90
C GLU A 41 16.39 -12.56 -18.24
N THR A 42 17.68 -12.94 -18.23
CA THR A 42 18.36 -13.51 -19.42
C THR A 42 18.76 -14.98 -19.27
N ASP A 43 17.93 -15.78 -18.58
CA ASP A 43 17.94 -17.24 -18.77
C ASP A 43 16.82 -17.63 -19.74
N GLY A 44 17.02 -17.28 -21.01
CA GLY A 44 16.16 -17.77 -22.09
C GLY A 44 16.04 -16.83 -23.27
N GLU A 45 17.10 -16.68 -24.06
CA GLU A 45 17.05 -16.65 -25.53
C GLU A 45 18.46 -16.37 -26.06
N ALA A 46 19.12 -17.42 -26.54
CA ALA A 46 20.28 -17.27 -27.40
C ALA A 46 19.78 -16.72 -28.74
N HIS A 47 19.83 -15.39 -28.91
CA HIS A 47 19.81 -14.78 -30.22
C HIS A 47 21.17 -14.14 -30.50
N ASP A 48 21.93 -14.90 -31.29
CA ASP A 48 23.03 -14.45 -32.13
C ASP A 48 22.52 -13.29 -33.00
N ASP A 49 23.05 -12.08 -32.83
CA ASP A 49 23.29 -11.17 -33.95
C ASP A 49 24.12 -9.92 -33.58
N ALA A 50 24.90 -9.52 -34.58
CA ALA A 50 26.00 -8.56 -34.58
C ALA A 50 25.66 -7.12 -34.15
N GLY A 51 26.65 -6.50 -33.47
CA GLY A 51 27.20 -5.20 -33.85
C GLY A 51 26.32 -3.96 -33.68
N GLY A 52 26.48 -3.28 -32.55
CA GLY A 52 26.05 -1.88 -32.39
C GLY A 52 26.51 -1.28 -31.07
N GLU A 53 27.59 -0.49 -31.10
CA GLU A 53 27.96 0.38 -29.99
C GLU A 53 26.82 1.39 -29.74
N THR A 54 25.97 1.10 -28.76
CA THR A 54 25.11 2.10 -28.14
C THR A 54 25.84 2.59 -26.89
N THR A 55 26.37 3.81 -26.97
CA THR A 55 26.83 4.58 -25.81
C THR A 55 25.67 4.72 -24.82
N ALA A 56 25.64 3.84 -23.83
CA ALA A 56 24.75 3.94 -22.69
C ALA A 56 25.13 5.19 -21.89
N GLU A 57 24.22 6.16 -21.81
CA GLU A 57 24.33 7.24 -20.83
C GLU A 57 24.46 6.61 -19.42
N PRO A 58 25.34 7.13 -18.55
CA PRO A 58 25.54 6.55 -17.22
C PRO A 58 24.23 6.68 -16.43
N GLU A 59 23.55 5.56 -16.20
CA GLU A 59 22.39 5.46 -15.32
C GLU A 59 22.79 5.95 -13.92
N GLU A 60 22.12 6.98 -13.40
CA GLU A 60 22.35 7.48 -12.05
C GLU A 60 22.26 6.31 -11.04
N PRO A 61 23.26 6.16 -10.14
CA PRO A 61 23.30 5.05 -9.20
C PRO A 61 22.05 5.07 -8.30
N LYS A 62 21.26 4.00 -8.36
CA LYS A 62 20.03 3.84 -7.54
C LYS A 62 20.40 3.94 -6.05
N PRO A 63 19.70 4.75 -5.24
CA PRO A 63 20.02 4.93 -3.82
C PRO A 63 19.86 3.62 -3.06
N LEU A 64 20.86 3.26 -2.24
CA LEU A 64 20.87 2.06 -1.42
C LEU A 64 19.79 2.14 -0.31
N TYR A 65 19.13 1.02 -0.01
CA TYR A 65 18.14 0.96 1.09
C TYR A 65 18.75 1.35 2.45
N ALA A 66 20.05 1.09 2.64
CA ALA A 66 20.81 1.47 3.82
C ALA A 66 20.87 3.00 4.00
N ASP A 67 21.07 3.77 2.93
CA ASP A 67 21.14 5.23 2.97
C ASP A 67 19.76 5.86 3.24
N LEU A 68 18.69 5.22 2.75
CA LEU A 68 17.32 5.64 3.04
C LEU A 68 16.92 5.36 4.48
N ALA A 69 17.36 4.23 5.05
CA ALA A 69 17.14 3.87 6.44
C ALA A 69 17.99 4.72 7.41
N ALA A 70 19.14 5.23 6.96
CA ALA A 70 20.02 6.13 7.71
C ALA A 70 19.52 7.59 7.75
N ALA A 71 18.41 7.92 7.07
CA ALA A 71 17.86 9.26 7.10
C ALA A 71 17.46 9.65 8.54
N PRO A 72 18.00 10.75 9.09
CA PRO A 72 17.93 11.08 10.53
C PRO A 72 16.51 11.30 11.06
N HIS A 73 15.52 11.48 10.17
CA HIS A 73 14.13 11.75 10.50
C HIS A 73 13.17 10.60 10.14
N MET A 74 13.66 9.48 9.61
CA MET A 74 12.78 8.40 9.12
C MET A 74 11.96 7.78 10.26
N ALA A 75 12.59 7.44 11.39
CA ALA A 75 11.90 6.80 12.52
C ALA A 75 10.77 7.68 13.09
N THR A 76 11.02 8.97 13.26
CA THR A 76 10.02 9.94 13.76
C THR A 76 8.93 10.18 12.72
N TRP A 77 9.27 10.21 11.44
CA TRP A 77 8.31 10.40 10.36
C TRP A 77 7.38 9.19 10.23
N THR A 78 7.94 7.97 10.19
CA THR A 78 7.15 6.74 10.12
C THR A 78 6.31 6.54 11.38
N ALA A 79 6.87 6.79 12.57
CA ALA A 79 6.10 6.76 13.81
C ALA A 79 4.95 7.77 13.82
N GLY A 80 5.20 9.01 13.37
CA GLY A 80 4.18 10.06 13.32
C GLY A 80 3.02 9.71 12.38
N TRP A 81 3.33 9.26 11.16
CA TRP A 81 2.29 8.86 10.20
C TRP A 81 1.55 7.59 10.63
N SER A 82 2.26 6.59 11.16
CA SER A 82 1.62 5.38 11.65
C SER A 82 0.70 5.66 12.85
N ALA A 83 1.12 6.53 13.77
CA ALA A 83 0.30 6.97 14.89
C ALA A 83 -0.96 7.71 14.43
N LEU A 84 -0.81 8.64 13.48
CA LEU A 84 -1.93 9.41 12.93
C LEU A 84 -2.93 8.50 12.24
N VAL A 85 -2.48 7.66 11.30
CA VAL A 85 -3.37 6.78 10.52
C VAL A 85 -4.03 5.73 11.41
N ALA A 86 -3.28 5.09 12.32
CA ALA A 86 -3.86 4.12 13.26
C ALA A 86 -4.89 4.79 14.18
N GLY A 87 -4.61 6.00 14.67
CA GLY A 87 -5.55 6.77 15.49
C GLY A 87 -6.85 7.10 14.74
N LEU A 88 -6.76 7.51 13.48
CA LEU A 88 -7.93 7.77 12.64
C LEU A 88 -8.77 6.51 12.41
N ILE A 89 -8.12 5.37 12.14
CA ILE A 89 -8.80 4.08 11.98
C ILE A 89 -9.47 3.66 13.30
N GLY A 90 -8.76 3.75 14.43
CA GLY A 90 -9.28 3.45 15.75
C GLY A 90 -10.49 4.30 16.12
N ALA A 91 -10.47 5.59 15.75
CA ALA A 91 -11.58 6.48 15.97
C ALA A 91 -12.81 6.16 15.11
N ARG A 92 -12.60 5.64 13.89
CA ARG A 92 -13.69 5.31 12.97
C ARG A 92 -14.34 3.98 13.29
N ILE A 93 -13.54 2.98 13.65
CA ILE A 93 -13.97 1.60 13.85
C ILE A 93 -14.38 1.35 15.30
N GLY A 94 -13.72 2.00 16.27
CA GLY A 94 -13.90 1.69 17.69
C GLY A 94 -13.34 0.30 18.03
N TRP A 95 -13.60 -0.17 19.25
CA TRP A 95 -13.22 -1.52 19.67
C TRP A 95 -13.99 -2.60 18.91
N ASP A 96 -13.45 -2.97 17.76
CA ASP A 96 -14.01 -4.01 16.90
C ASP A 96 -12.90 -4.85 16.25
N TRP A 97 -13.27 -6.03 15.78
CA TRP A 97 -12.38 -7.02 15.17
C TRP A 97 -11.55 -6.48 14.00
N PRO A 98 -12.04 -5.58 13.13
CA PRO A 98 -11.22 -5.10 12.02
C PRO A 98 -9.93 -4.38 12.42
N LEU A 99 -9.85 -3.84 13.64
CA LEU A 99 -8.60 -3.26 14.14
C LEU A 99 -7.45 -4.27 14.20
N LEU A 100 -7.76 -5.55 14.38
CA LEU A 100 -6.78 -6.63 14.51
C LEU A 100 -5.90 -6.75 13.27
N TYR A 101 -6.45 -6.55 12.08
CA TYR A 101 -5.68 -6.59 10.83
C TYR A 101 -5.28 -5.20 10.32
N LEU A 102 -6.11 -4.17 10.53
CA LEU A 102 -5.82 -2.83 10.03
C LEU A 102 -4.64 -2.17 10.76
N VAL A 103 -4.57 -2.26 12.10
CA VAL A 103 -3.51 -1.59 12.87
C VAL A 103 -2.11 -2.13 12.51
N PRO A 104 -1.88 -3.46 12.39
CA PRO A 104 -0.61 -3.99 11.92
C PRO A 104 -0.28 -3.64 10.47
N LEU A 105 -1.28 -3.45 9.60
CA LEU A 105 -1.10 -3.06 8.20
C LEU A 105 -0.63 -1.60 8.06
N VAL A 106 -0.97 -0.70 9.00
CA VAL A 106 -0.58 0.71 8.96
C VAL A 106 0.95 0.93 8.87
N PRO A 107 1.79 0.45 9.80
CA PRO A 107 3.24 0.67 9.75
C PRO A 107 3.87 0.01 8.52
N ILE A 108 3.32 -1.12 8.05
CA ILE A 108 3.75 -1.78 6.83
C ILE A 108 3.42 -0.88 5.62
N GLY A 109 2.20 -0.38 5.52
CA GLY A 109 1.79 0.56 4.47
C GLY A 109 2.65 1.81 4.46
N VAL A 110 2.90 2.44 5.60
CA VAL A 110 3.77 3.62 5.72
C VAL A 110 5.21 3.30 5.27
N ALA A 111 5.75 2.14 5.65
CA ALA A 111 7.05 1.68 5.20
C ALA A 111 7.11 1.49 3.68
N LEU A 112 6.10 0.81 3.12
CA LEU A 112 6.01 0.54 1.69
C LEU A 112 5.84 1.84 0.90
N GLY A 113 5.03 2.80 1.38
CA GLY A 113 4.88 4.10 0.75
C GLY A 113 6.17 4.91 0.77
N TRP A 114 6.93 4.90 1.87
CA TRP A 114 8.23 5.56 1.95
C TRP A 114 9.24 4.95 0.98
N VAL A 115 9.32 3.61 0.96
CA VAL A 115 10.21 2.87 0.06
C VAL A 115 9.82 3.12 -1.40
N ASP A 116 8.53 3.03 -1.74
CA ASP A 116 8.04 3.22 -3.10
C ASP A 116 8.36 4.62 -3.65
N LEU A 117 8.19 5.67 -2.82
CA LEU A 117 8.57 7.05 -3.18
C LEU A 117 10.06 7.21 -3.51
N ARG A 118 10.93 6.37 -2.94
CA ARG A 118 12.40 6.56 -2.95
C ARG A 118 13.14 5.58 -3.85
N THR A 119 12.67 4.34 -3.96
CA THR A 119 13.37 3.29 -4.73
C THR A 119 12.58 2.76 -5.91
N ARG A 120 11.27 3.07 -6.01
CA ARG A 120 10.41 2.59 -7.11
C ARG A 120 10.45 1.07 -7.30
N LEU A 121 10.85 0.35 -6.26
CA LEU A 121 11.10 -1.09 -6.23
C LEU A 121 10.58 -1.58 -4.89
N LEU A 122 9.48 -2.34 -4.95
CA LEU A 122 8.89 -2.97 -3.78
C LEU A 122 9.61 -4.31 -3.50
N PRO A 123 10.32 -4.44 -2.37
CA PRO A 123 11.03 -5.66 -2.03
C PRO A 123 10.04 -6.82 -1.90
N LYS A 124 10.15 -7.82 -2.78
CA LYS A 124 9.30 -9.03 -2.77
C LYS A 124 9.26 -9.68 -1.37
N LEU A 125 10.34 -9.52 -0.60
CA LEU A 125 10.55 -10.01 0.77
C LEU A 125 9.62 -9.42 1.83
N ILE A 126 9.09 -8.21 1.68
CA ILE A 126 8.10 -7.67 2.64
C ILE A 126 6.69 -8.08 2.23
N VAL A 127 6.43 -8.11 0.92
CA VAL A 127 5.08 -8.32 0.41
C VAL A 127 4.57 -9.72 0.72
N GLY A 128 5.40 -10.76 0.53
CA GLY A 128 5.02 -12.15 0.86
C GLY A 128 4.58 -12.35 2.32
N PRO A 129 5.41 -11.97 3.31
CA PRO A 129 5.02 -12.01 4.72
C PRO A 129 3.79 -11.16 5.05
N THR A 130 3.62 -10.01 4.39
CA THR A 130 2.44 -9.15 4.59
C THR A 130 1.17 -9.82 4.09
N TYR A 131 1.22 -10.54 2.96
CA TYR A 131 0.11 -11.36 2.47
C TYR A 131 -0.28 -12.44 3.48
N LEU A 132 0.71 -13.20 3.96
CA LEU A 132 0.48 -14.24 4.95
C LEU A 132 -0.14 -13.66 6.23
N LEU A 133 0.44 -12.59 6.76
CA LEU A 133 -0.07 -11.89 7.93
C LEU A 133 -1.52 -11.44 7.73
N THR A 134 -1.81 -10.79 6.60
CA THR A 134 -3.16 -10.28 6.29
C THR A 134 -4.17 -11.43 6.23
N VAL A 135 -3.88 -12.50 5.48
CA VAL A 135 -4.79 -13.65 5.35
C VAL A 135 -5.05 -14.31 6.71
N VAL A 136 -4.01 -14.51 7.53
CA VAL A 136 -4.15 -15.10 8.86
C VAL A 136 -5.01 -14.22 9.77
N LEU A 137 -4.76 -12.91 9.80
CA LEU A 137 -5.52 -12.00 10.66
C LEU A 137 -6.98 -11.86 10.19
N LEU A 138 -7.24 -11.83 8.89
CA LEU A 138 -8.60 -11.85 8.34
C LEU A 138 -9.33 -13.14 8.70
N LEU A 139 -8.66 -14.29 8.62
CA LEU A 139 -9.24 -15.57 9.04
C LEU A 139 -9.58 -15.58 10.53
N VAL A 140 -8.70 -15.06 11.39
CA VAL A 140 -8.98 -14.93 12.83
C VAL A 140 -10.19 -14.04 13.07
N CYS A 141 -10.27 -12.88 12.39
CA CYS A 141 -11.41 -11.98 12.49
C CYS A 141 -12.72 -12.64 12.06
N ALA A 142 -12.69 -13.38 10.96
CA ALA A 142 -13.87 -14.05 10.40
C ALA A 142 -14.35 -15.17 11.30
N LEU A 143 -13.43 -15.97 11.85
CA LEU A 143 -13.76 -17.01 12.81
C LEU A 143 -14.34 -16.44 14.11
N ALA A 144 -13.80 -15.31 14.58
CA ALA A 144 -14.29 -14.66 15.78
C ALA A 144 -15.68 -14.02 15.61
N GLN A 145 -15.98 -13.50 14.42
CA GLN A 145 -17.27 -12.89 14.10
C GLN A 145 -18.31 -13.88 13.55
N GLY A 146 -17.87 -15.07 13.11
CA GLY A 146 -18.71 -16.03 12.40
C GLY A 146 -19.10 -15.59 10.98
N ASP A 147 -18.34 -14.68 10.37
CA ASP A 147 -18.64 -14.09 9.06
C ASP A 147 -17.73 -14.68 7.96
N ALA A 148 -18.19 -15.78 7.35
CA ALA A 148 -17.50 -16.39 6.21
C ALA A 148 -17.66 -15.56 4.92
N ASP A 149 -18.72 -14.78 4.79
CA ASP A 149 -18.98 -13.96 3.61
C ASP A 149 -17.96 -12.81 3.51
N ALA A 150 -17.48 -12.28 4.63
CA ALA A 150 -16.37 -11.34 4.67
C ALA A 150 -15.08 -11.91 4.08
N LEU A 151 -14.78 -13.21 4.29
CA LEU A 151 -13.62 -13.85 3.66
C LEU A 151 -13.80 -14.02 2.16
N ILE A 152 -15.00 -14.38 1.71
CA ILE A 152 -15.32 -14.49 0.28
C ILE A 152 -15.15 -13.12 -0.38
N ARG A 153 -15.72 -12.07 0.23
CA ARG A 153 -15.55 -10.68 -0.21
C ARG A 153 -14.09 -10.25 -0.25
N ALA A 154 -13.30 -10.57 0.77
CA ALA A 154 -11.86 -10.29 0.78
C ALA A 154 -11.16 -10.99 -0.39
N GLY A 155 -11.47 -12.27 -0.66
CA GLY A 155 -10.93 -13.01 -1.81
C GLY A 155 -11.33 -12.42 -3.16
N ILE A 156 -12.57 -11.95 -3.30
CA ILE A 156 -13.01 -11.25 -4.51
C ILE A 156 -12.30 -9.89 -4.64
N GLY A 157 -12.20 -9.12 -3.55
CA GLY A 157 -11.49 -7.84 -3.52
C GLY A 157 -10.02 -7.99 -3.90
N TRP A 158 -9.37 -9.06 -3.42
CA TRP A 158 -8.02 -9.44 -3.83
C TRP A 158 -7.91 -9.62 -5.35
N LEU A 159 -8.79 -10.46 -5.91
CA LEU A 159 -8.78 -10.80 -7.33
C LEU A 159 -9.07 -9.58 -8.19
N VAL A 160 -10.09 -8.80 -7.83
CA VAL A 160 -10.51 -7.62 -8.59
C VAL A 160 -9.42 -6.54 -8.56
N ALA A 161 -8.94 -6.16 -7.36
CA ALA A 161 -7.90 -5.13 -7.26
C ALA A 161 -6.57 -5.61 -7.87
N GLY A 162 -6.20 -6.87 -7.63
CA GLY A 162 -5.01 -7.47 -8.23
C GLY A 162 -5.09 -7.49 -9.77
N PHE A 163 -6.22 -7.92 -10.33
CA PHE A 163 -6.42 -8.00 -11.78
C PHE A 163 -6.44 -6.63 -12.44
N VAL A 164 -7.14 -5.65 -11.85
CA VAL A 164 -7.18 -4.27 -12.38
C VAL A 164 -5.78 -3.68 -12.44
N TYR A 165 -5.01 -3.76 -11.35
CA TYR A 165 -3.65 -3.22 -11.33
C TYR A 165 -2.68 -4.05 -12.18
N TRP A 166 -2.86 -5.37 -12.28
CA TRP A 166 -2.08 -6.19 -13.20
C TRP A 166 -2.30 -5.78 -14.66
N PHE A 167 -3.55 -5.49 -15.02
CA PHE A 167 -3.88 -4.96 -16.34
C PHE A 167 -3.22 -3.59 -16.55
N LEU A 168 -3.36 -2.66 -15.60
CA LEU A 168 -2.70 -1.35 -15.67
C LEU A 168 -1.19 -1.48 -15.84
N TRP A 169 -0.55 -2.37 -15.08
CA TRP A 169 0.88 -2.66 -15.18
C TRP A 169 1.26 -3.21 -16.56
N ARG A 170 0.45 -4.12 -17.12
CA ARG A 170 0.73 -4.75 -18.42
C ARG A 170 0.65 -3.79 -19.60
N PHE A 171 -0.15 -2.73 -19.50
CA PHE A 171 -0.38 -1.75 -20.57
C PHE A 171 0.24 -0.38 -20.31
N THR A 172 0.73 -0.10 -19.11
CA THR A 172 1.35 1.18 -18.74
C THR A 172 2.86 1.01 -18.59
N PRO A 173 3.66 1.51 -19.55
CA PRO A 173 5.11 1.46 -19.43
C PRO A 173 5.58 2.31 -18.23
N GLY A 174 6.40 1.72 -17.36
CA GLY A 174 6.95 2.40 -16.18
C GLY A 174 6.13 2.23 -14.89
N MET A 175 5.12 1.35 -14.85
CA MET A 175 4.49 0.93 -13.59
C MET A 175 5.30 -0.22 -12.97
N GLY A 176 5.54 -0.18 -11.65
CA GLY A 176 6.21 -1.27 -10.95
C GLY A 176 5.25 -2.42 -10.62
N TYR A 177 5.70 -3.67 -10.74
CA TYR A 177 4.89 -4.84 -10.32
C TYR A 177 4.55 -4.82 -8.81
N GLY A 178 5.27 -4.01 -8.04
CA GLY A 178 4.99 -3.76 -6.64
C GLY A 178 3.56 -3.24 -6.38
N ASP A 179 3.10 -2.28 -7.18
CA ASP A 179 1.79 -1.67 -7.02
C ASP A 179 0.65 -2.70 -7.18
N VAL A 180 0.84 -3.66 -8.07
CA VAL A 180 -0.08 -4.80 -8.27
C VAL A 180 -0.18 -5.67 -7.01
N ARG A 181 0.94 -5.89 -6.32
CA ARG A 181 0.92 -6.70 -5.11
C ARG A 181 0.31 -5.93 -3.94
N LEU A 182 0.60 -4.64 -3.82
CA LEU A 182 -0.01 -3.76 -2.83
C LEU A 182 -1.52 -3.66 -3.05
N SER A 183 -1.97 -3.53 -4.31
CA SER A 183 -3.38 -3.47 -4.66
C SER A 183 -4.16 -4.69 -4.15
N GLY A 184 -3.59 -5.88 -4.28
CA GLY A 184 -4.24 -7.08 -3.77
C GLY A 184 -4.36 -7.08 -2.24
N ILE A 185 -3.34 -6.63 -1.50
CA ILE A 185 -3.41 -6.54 -0.03
C ILE A 185 -4.50 -5.54 0.39
N LEU A 186 -4.49 -4.35 -0.21
CA LEU A 186 -5.48 -3.32 0.08
C LEU A 186 -6.89 -3.77 -0.35
N GLY A 187 -7.01 -4.44 -1.49
CA GLY A 187 -8.26 -4.98 -1.99
C GLY A 187 -8.88 -6.00 -1.05
N MET A 188 -8.09 -6.92 -0.50
CA MET A 188 -8.55 -7.84 0.55
C MET A 188 -9.01 -7.09 1.79
N ALA A 189 -8.16 -6.21 2.31
CA ALA A 189 -8.39 -5.51 3.57
C ALA A 189 -9.65 -4.64 3.53
N LEU A 190 -9.88 -3.93 2.42
CA LEU A 190 -11.05 -3.07 2.23
C LEU A 190 -12.31 -3.87 1.91
N ALA A 191 -12.23 -4.86 1.03
CA ALA A 191 -13.40 -5.68 0.70
C ALA A 191 -13.88 -6.52 1.90
N TYR A 192 -12.99 -6.87 2.84
CA TYR A 192 -13.35 -7.47 4.12
C TYR A 192 -14.18 -6.52 5.00
N LEU A 193 -13.95 -5.19 4.96
CA LEU A 193 -14.83 -4.23 5.63
C LEU A 193 -16.18 -4.13 4.94
N GLY A 194 -16.16 -3.96 3.62
CA GLY A 194 -17.38 -3.83 2.84
C GLY A 194 -17.09 -3.44 1.39
N TRP A 195 -18.14 -3.56 0.57
CA TRP A 195 -18.05 -3.16 -0.83
C TRP A 195 -17.92 -1.65 -1.00
N ALA A 196 -18.48 -0.87 -0.08
CA ALA A 196 -18.40 0.59 -0.11
C ALA A 196 -16.98 1.08 0.18
N GLU A 197 -16.33 0.52 1.20
CA GLU A 197 -14.94 0.77 1.58
C GLU A 197 -13.99 0.37 0.44
N PHE A 198 -14.23 -0.80 -0.17
CA PHE A 198 -13.47 -1.26 -1.34
C PHE A 198 -13.61 -0.30 -2.53
N ALA A 199 -14.84 0.06 -2.90
CA ALA A 199 -15.11 0.91 -4.05
C ALA A 199 -14.56 2.33 -3.82
N VAL A 200 -14.89 2.95 -2.68
CA VAL A 200 -14.42 4.29 -2.33
C VAL A 200 -12.90 4.32 -2.22
N GLY A 201 -12.30 3.33 -1.56
CA GLY A 201 -10.85 3.32 -1.36
C GLY A 201 -10.07 3.11 -2.66
N THR A 202 -10.51 2.17 -3.49
CA THR A 202 -9.89 1.91 -4.80
C THR A 202 -10.07 3.09 -5.74
N TYR A 203 -11.28 3.67 -5.79
CA TYR A 203 -11.57 4.81 -6.64
C TYR A 203 -10.82 6.07 -6.19
N ALA A 204 -10.80 6.37 -4.89
CA ALA A 204 -10.04 7.48 -4.33
C ALA A 204 -8.55 7.32 -4.62
N GLY A 205 -7.98 6.12 -4.43
CA GLY A 205 -6.58 5.86 -4.74
C GLY A 205 -6.25 6.09 -6.22
N PHE A 206 -7.13 5.64 -7.12
CA PHE A 206 -6.99 5.86 -8.56
C PHE A 206 -7.10 7.35 -8.92
N VAL A 207 -8.13 8.05 -8.44
CA VAL A 207 -8.35 9.48 -8.75
C VAL A 207 -7.21 10.33 -8.20
N ILE A 208 -6.78 10.11 -6.96
CA ILE A 208 -5.67 10.86 -6.36
C ILE A 208 -4.38 10.56 -7.14
N GLY A 209 -4.14 9.30 -7.55
CA GLY A 209 -3.00 8.93 -8.37
C GLY A 209 -3.00 9.64 -9.73
N VAL A 210 -4.12 9.63 -10.46
CA VAL A 210 -4.25 10.26 -11.78
C VAL A 210 -4.19 11.79 -11.68
N VAL A 211 -4.92 12.40 -10.75
CA VAL A 211 -4.95 13.87 -10.57
C VAL A 211 -3.62 14.37 -10.03
N GLY A 212 -2.96 13.63 -9.14
CA GLY A 212 -1.63 13.96 -8.63
C GLY A 212 -0.53 13.83 -9.71
N TRP A 213 -0.69 12.90 -10.65
CA TRP A 213 0.26 12.71 -11.75
C TRP A 213 0.29 13.89 -12.74
N ILE A 214 -0.86 14.49 -13.05
CA ILE A 214 -1.00 15.58 -14.01
C ILE A 214 -0.08 16.78 -13.68
N PRO A 215 -0.11 17.39 -12.48
CA PRO A 215 0.74 18.53 -12.15
C PRO A 215 2.22 18.15 -12.02
N LEU A 216 2.56 16.94 -11.52
CA LEU A 216 3.96 16.49 -11.46
C LEU A 216 4.59 16.40 -12.86
N ARG A 217 3.81 15.93 -13.84
CA ARG A 217 4.21 15.90 -15.25
C ARG A 217 4.33 17.31 -15.84
N VAL A 218 3.35 18.18 -15.57
CA VAL A 218 3.34 19.57 -16.06
C VAL A 218 4.52 20.37 -15.50
N LEU A 219 4.90 20.14 -14.23
CA LEU A 219 5.99 20.84 -13.57
C LEU A 219 7.38 20.25 -13.88
N ARG A 220 7.46 19.12 -14.62
CA ARG A 220 8.72 18.40 -14.93
C ARG A 220 9.59 18.08 -13.70
N ILE A 221 8.96 17.96 -12.53
CA ILE A 221 9.66 17.70 -11.25
C ILE A 221 10.16 16.25 -11.18
N THR A 222 9.64 15.35 -12.03
CA THR A 222 10.12 13.98 -12.17
C THR A 222 10.54 13.70 -13.61
N SER A 223 11.63 12.95 -13.80
CA SER A 223 12.03 12.43 -15.12
C SER A 223 11.00 11.41 -15.63
N ASP A 224 10.85 11.33 -16.96
CA ASP A 224 9.74 10.73 -17.71
C ASP A 224 9.43 9.23 -17.46
N ARG A 225 10.15 8.51 -16.60
CA ARG A 225 10.14 7.03 -16.64
C ARG A 225 9.45 6.23 -15.54
N THR A 226 9.02 6.76 -14.39
CA THR A 226 8.32 5.93 -13.39
C THR A 226 7.59 6.76 -12.31
N PHE A 227 6.28 6.59 -12.14
CA PHE A 227 5.49 7.27 -11.10
C PHE A 227 5.10 6.29 -9.97
N PRO A 228 5.40 6.60 -8.70
CA PRO A 228 5.06 5.73 -7.57
C PRO A 228 3.56 5.84 -7.24
N PHE A 229 2.78 4.81 -7.59
CA PHE A 229 1.34 4.77 -7.31
C PHE A 229 1.03 4.38 -5.86
N GLY A 230 1.91 3.62 -5.21
CA GLY A 230 1.70 3.05 -3.88
C GLY A 230 1.21 4.04 -2.81
N PRO A 231 1.84 5.21 -2.62
CA PRO A 231 1.40 6.21 -1.65
C PRO A 231 -0.04 6.68 -1.87
N PHE A 232 -0.44 6.90 -3.11
CA PHE A 232 -1.79 7.34 -3.44
C PHE A 232 -2.81 6.24 -3.18
N MET A 233 -2.44 4.98 -3.43
CA MET A 233 -3.26 3.83 -3.08
C MET A 233 -3.48 3.70 -1.57
N LEU A 234 -2.43 3.95 -0.77
CA LEU A 234 -2.53 3.92 0.69
C LEU A 234 -3.44 5.04 1.21
N VAL A 235 -3.32 6.26 0.67
CA VAL A 235 -4.23 7.36 1.00
C VAL A 235 -5.66 7.00 0.62
N GLY A 236 -5.86 6.45 -0.57
CA GLY A 236 -7.16 5.94 -1.01
C GLY A 236 -7.73 4.92 -0.05
N ALA A 237 -6.94 3.94 0.38
CA ALA A 237 -7.38 2.94 1.35
C ALA A 237 -7.81 3.56 2.69
N VAL A 238 -7.06 4.53 3.22
CA VAL A 238 -7.46 5.26 4.44
C VAL A 238 -8.79 6.00 4.21
N VAL A 239 -8.97 6.64 3.05
CA VAL A 239 -10.25 7.29 2.70
C VAL A 239 -11.39 6.28 2.65
N GLY A 240 -11.16 5.11 2.06
CA GLY A 240 -12.13 4.01 2.01
C GLY A 240 -12.55 3.54 3.40
N VAL A 241 -11.60 3.34 4.31
CA VAL A 241 -11.90 2.94 5.71
C VAL A 241 -12.70 4.02 6.44
N LEU A 242 -12.35 5.29 6.25
CA LEU A 242 -12.96 6.39 7.01
C LEU A 242 -14.36 6.76 6.54
N TRP A 243 -14.60 6.76 5.23
CA TRP A 243 -15.83 7.29 4.63
C TRP A 243 -16.60 6.29 3.75
N GLY A 244 -16.09 5.07 3.57
CA GLY A 244 -16.71 4.05 2.73
C GLY A 244 -18.16 3.77 3.11
N ALA A 245 -18.39 3.33 4.35
CA ALA A 245 -19.73 3.08 4.87
C ALA A 245 -20.68 4.29 4.76
N ASP A 246 -20.19 5.50 5.07
CA ASP A 246 -21.03 6.71 5.07
C ASP A 246 -21.52 7.05 3.66
N ILE A 247 -20.63 6.95 2.67
CA ILE A 247 -20.95 7.17 1.25
C ILE A 247 -21.86 6.06 0.73
N GLY A 248 -21.60 4.81 1.10
CA GLY A 248 -22.43 3.66 0.72
C GLY A 248 -23.87 3.80 1.24
N GLY A 249 -24.04 4.18 2.50
CA GLY A 249 -25.33 4.43 3.11
C GLY A 249 -26.10 5.57 2.43
N TYR A 250 -25.44 6.70 2.17
CA TYR A 250 -26.05 7.83 1.46
C TYR A 250 -26.56 7.46 0.06
N LEU A 251 -25.85 6.58 -0.65
CA LEU A 251 -26.27 6.13 -1.99
C LEU A 251 -27.45 5.16 -1.93
N ALA A 252 -27.51 4.30 -0.90
CA ALA A 252 -28.62 3.37 -0.70
C ALA A 252 -29.92 4.11 -0.32
N ASP A 253 -29.84 5.08 0.59
CA ASP A 253 -30.99 5.87 1.05
C ASP A 253 -31.62 6.70 -0.07
N ARG A 254 -30.86 7.05 -1.10
CA ARG A 254 -31.36 7.83 -2.25
C ARG A 254 -32.12 6.99 -3.28
N GLN A 255 -32.03 5.67 -3.20
CA GLN A 255 -32.66 4.73 -4.14
C GLN A 255 -33.96 4.11 -3.61
N GLY A 256 -34.31 4.34 -2.33
CA GLY A 256 -35.58 3.94 -1.72
C GLY A 256 -36.58 5.10 -1.64
#